data_AF-A0A0D2L6V0-F1
#
_entry.id   AF-A0A0D2L6V0-F1
#
_cell.length_a   1.000
_cell.length_b   1.000
_cell.length_c   1.000
_cell.angle_alpha   90.00
_cell.angle_beta   90.00
_cell.angle_gamma   90.00
#
_symmetry.space_group_name_H-M   'P 1'
#
loop_
_entity.id
_entity.type
_entity.pdbx_description
1 polymer ?
#
loop_
_entity_poly.entity_id
_entity_poly.type
_entity_poly.pdbx_seq_one_letter_code
_entity_poly.pdbx_strand_id
1 'polypeptide(L)' 'QITGYIDLTSLAVSAAFTVRVPILGTFTLGSFSGNLNDGITLTFGVSGIISGTAKLYLSLGTEVYLDLTATILGSHY' A
#
# COMPACT_ATOMS: atom_id res chain seq x y z
N GLN A 1 -3.41 14.26 3.02
CA GLN A 1 -2.97 13.98 4.40
C GLN A 1 -2.30 12.62 4.41
N ILE A 2 -1.17 12.51 5.12
CA ILE A 2 -0.54 11.22 5.42
C ILE A 2 -0.80 10.95 6.90
N THR A 3 -1.27 9.75 7.22
CA THR A 3 -1.49 9.30 8.60
C THR A 3 -0.97 7.89 8.73
N GLY A 4 -0.20 7.59 9.77
CA GLY A 4 0.33 6.25 9.97
C GLY A 4 1.04 6.09 11.32
N TYR A 5 1.36 4.84 11.63
CA TYR A 5 2.09 4.43 12.82
C TYR A 5 2.96 3.20 12.53
N ILE A 6 3.95 2.99 13.39
CA ILE A 6 4.71 1.76 13.49
C ILE A 6 4.60 1.30 14.95
N ASP A 7 4.09 0.10 15.15
CA ASP A 7 4.10 -0.57 16.44
C ASP A 7 5.41 -1.35 16.54
N LEU A 8 6.34 -0.91 17.39
CA LEU A 8 7.64 -1.55 17.55
C LEU A 8 7.58 -2.84 18.38
N THR A 9 6.50 -3.07 19.11
CA THR A 9 6.28 -4.31 19.88
C THR A 9 5.89 -5.46 18.96
N SER A 10 5.02 -5.19 17.98
CA SER A 10 4.57 -6.18 17.00
C SER A 10 5.30 -6.07 15.65
N LEU A 11 6.10 -5.02 15.44
CA LEU A 11 6.70 -4.64 14.16
C LEU A 11 5.67 -4.41 13.04
N ALA A 12 4.42 -4.08 13.42
CA ALA A 12 3.36 -3.77 12.47
C ALA A 12 3.49 -2.33 11.97
N VAL A 13 3.36 -2.15 10.66
CA VAL A 13 3.34 -0.85 10.00
C VAL A 13 1.95 -0.63 9.42
N SER A 14 1.41 0.57 9.59
CA SER A 14 0.18 0.99 8.93
C SER A 14 0.25 2.48 8.58
N ALA A 15 0.04 2.83 7.31
CA ALA A 15 -0.05 4.21 6.87
C ALA A 15 -1.04 4.35 5.72
N ALA A 16 -1.62 5.53 5.56
CA ALA A 16 -2.51 5.86 4.45
C ALA A 16 -2.22 7.27 3.94
N PHE A 17 -2.22 7.41 2.61
CA PHE A 17 -2.18 8.67 1.91
C PHE A 17 -3.55 8.96 1.32
N THR A 18 -4.14 10.07 1.78
CA THR A 18 -5.47 10.50 1.36
C THR A 18 -5.44 11.89 0.77
N VAL A 19 -6.28 12.15 -0.22
CA VAL A 19 -6.53 13.48 -0.77
C VAL A 19 -8.00 13.81 -0.60
N ARG A 20 -8.27 15.01 -0.08
CA ARG A 20 -9.64 15.53 0.05
C ARG A 20 -9.89 16.51 -1.10
N VAL A 21 -10.89 16.21 -1.92
CA VAL A 21 -11.36 17.10 -2.97
C VAL A 21 -12.69 17.71 -2.52
N PRO A 22 -12.83 19.05 -2.46
CA PRO A 22 -14.11 19.68 -2.18
C PRO A 22 -15.17 19.15 -3.15
N ILE A 23 -16.39 18.89 -2.66
CA ILE A 23 -17.52 18.30 -3.40
C ILE A 23 -17.42 16.78 -3.62
N LEU A 24 -16.23 16.23 -3.92
CA LEU A 24 -16.07 14.81 -4.23
C LEU A 24 -15.70 13.92 -3.02
N GLY A 25 -15.29 14.50 -1.90
CA GLY A 25 -14.98 13.78 -0.67
C GLY A 25 -13.50 13.43 -0.49
N THR A 26 -13.21 12.44 0.35
CA THR A 26 -11.84 11.98 0.65
C THR A 26 -11.54 10.70 -0.11
N PHE A 27 -10.43 10.69 -0.84
CA PHE A 27 -9.94 9.54 -1.61
C PHE A 27 -8.65 9.03 -0.98
N THR A 28 -8.58 7.73 -0.72
CA THR A 28 -7.32 7.07 -0.40
C THR A 28 -6.59 6.80 -1.72
N LEU A 29 -5.44 7.45 -1.89
CA LEU A 29 -4.57 7.24 -3.06
C LEU A 29 -3.63 6.06 -2.86
N GLY A 30 -3.42 5.68 -1.60
CA GLY A 30 -2.74 4.45 -1.25
C GLY A 30 -2.62 4.24 0.25
N SER A 31 -2.29 3.02 0.63
CA SER A 31 -1.99 2.63 2.00
C SER A 31 -0.80 1.70 2.05
N PHE A 32 -0.16 1.62 3.20
CA PHE A 32 0.89 0.69 3.54
C PHE A 32 0.37 -0.09 4.74
N SER A 33 0.39 -1.41 4.71
CA SER A 33 0.12 -2.20 5.90
C SER A 33 0.87 -3.52 5.86
N GLY A 34 1.36 -3.97 7.01
CA GLY A 34 1.97 -5.28 7.13
C GLY A 34 2.86 -5.41 8.35
N ASN A 35 3.71 -6.43 8.34
CA ASN A 35 4.71 -6.67 9.38
C ASN A 35 6.10 -6.54 8.76
N LEU A 36 7.05 -5.93 9.46
CA LEU A 36 8.42 -5.81 8.94
C LEU A 36 9.09 -7.18 8.67
N ASN A 37 8.70 -8.23 9.40
CA ASN A 37 9.22 -9.58 9.19
C ASN A 37 8.54 -10.31 8.03
N ASP A 38 7.21 -10.20 7.92
CA ASP A 38 6.42 -10.96 6.92
C ASP A 38 6.28 -10.23 5.57
N GLY A 39 6.55 -8.92 5.59
CA GLY A 39 6.41 -8.01 4.47
C GLY A 39 5.34 -6.94 4.65
N ILE A 40 5.55 -5.85 3.92
CA ILE A 40 4.68 -4.69 3.87
C ILE A 40 3.95 -4.70 2.53
N THR A 41 2.63 -4.56 2.58
CA THR A 41 1.80 -4.40 1.40
C THR A 41 1.47 -2.92 1.22
N LEU A 42 1.86 -2.35 0.09
CA LEU A 42 1.27 -1.12 -0.42
C LEU A 42 0.02 -1.45 -1.21
N THR A 43 -1.05 -0.70 -1.02
CA THR A 43 -2.10 -0.55 -2.01
C THR A 43 -2.05 0.88 -2.55
N PHE A 44 -2.37 1.06 -3.82
CA PHE A 44 -2.41 2.38 -4.42
C PHE A 44 -3.49 2.47 -5.50
N GLY A 45 -3.85 3.70 -5.84
CA GLY A 45 -4.70 4.04 -6.96
C GLY A 45 -6.05 4.64 -6.60
N VAL A 46 -6.83 4.89 -7.63
CA VAL A 46 -8.17 5.47 -7.60
C VAL A 46 -9.13 4.49 -8.28
N SER A 47 -10.16 4.09 -7.55
CA SER A 47 -11.17 3.13 -8.03
C SER A 47 -11.68 3.48 -9.43
N GLY A 48 -11.69 2.49 -10.32
CA GLY A 48 -12.17 2.62 -11.70
C GLY A 48 -11.16 3.18 -12.72
N ILE A 49 -10.01 3.71 -12.30
CA ILE A 49 -8.98 4.26 -13.22
C ILE A 49 -7.72 3.40 -13.16
N ILE A 50 -7.10 3.34 -11.99
CA ILE A 50 -5.89 2.59 -11.72
C ILE A 50 -5.94 2.12 -10.29
N SER A 51 -5.64 0.85 -10.04
CA SER A 51 -5.43 0.32 -8.70
C SER A 51 -4.26 -0.63 -8.72
N GLY A 52 -3.59 -0.84 -7.60
CA GLY A 52 -2.48 -1.76 -7.56
C GLY A 52 -2.11 -2.12 -6.15
N THR A 53 -1.38 -3.22 -6.05
CA THR A 53 -0.87 -3.76 -4.81
C THR A 53 0.60 -4.07 -5.02
N ALA A 54 1.47 -3.56 -4.16
CA ALA A 54 2.89 -3.87 -4.17
C ALA A 54 3.26 -4.50 -2.83
N LYS A 55 3.75 -5.74 -2.81
CA LYS A 55 4.20 -6.40 -1.59
C LYS A 55 5.72 -6.42 -1.55
N LEU A 56 6.28 -5.82 -0.50
CA LEU A 56 7.71 -5.84 -0.19
C LEU A 56 7.94 -6.83 0.94
N TYR A 57 8.79 -7.83 0.76
CA TYR A 57 9.09 -8.81 1.80
C TYR A 57 10.53 -9.32 1.70
N LEU A 58 11.06 -9.78 2.82
CA LEU A 58 12.37 -10.45 2.84
C LEU A 58 12.19 -11.89 2.37
N SER A 59 13.01 -12.31 1.42
CA SER A 59 13.13 -13.72 1.05
C SER A 59 14.55 -14.18 1.33
N LEU A 60 14.68 -15.38 1.91
CA LEU A 60 15.97 -16.02 2.21
C LEU A 60 16.93 -15.16 3.08
N GLY A 61 16.42 -14.17 3.80
CA GLY A 61 17.13 -13.41 4.82
C GLY A 61 18.10 -12.34 4.32
N THR A 62 18.32 -12.20 3.01
CA THR A 62 19.29 -11.24 2.46
C THR A 62 18.74 -10.40 1.30
N GLU A 63 17.58 -10.76 0.76
CA GLU A 63 17.02 -10.13 -0.44
C GLU A 63 15.62 -9.58 -0.15
N VAL A 64 15.35 -8.37 -0.65
CA VAL A 64 14.02 -7.76 -0.62
C VAL A 64 13.34 -8.03 -1.96
N TYR A 65 12.21 -8.73 -1.91
CA TYR A 65 11.37 -9.02 -3.06
C TYR A 65 10.27 -7.98 -3.16
N LEU A 66 9.89 -7.67 -4.40
CA LEU A 66 8.81 -6.77 -4.75
C LEU A 66 7.86 -7.48 -5.69
N ASP A 67 6.68 -7.84 -5.19
CA ASP A 67 5.59 -8.36 -6.00
C ASP A 67 4.62 -7.23 -6.31
N LEU A 68 4.59 -6.79 -7.56
CA LEU A 68 3.69 -5.74 -8.03
C LEU A 68 2.54 -6.36 -8.82
N THR A 69 1.34 -5.93 -8.49
CA THR A 69 0.14 -6.16 -9.31
C THR A 69 -0.51 -4.80 -9.57
N ALA A 70 -0.95 -4.57 -10.80
CA ALA A 70 -1.65 -3.36 -11.17
C ALA A 70 -2.87 -3.70 -12.01
N THR A 71 -3.95 -2.97 -11.79
CA THR A 71 -5.15 -3.01 -12.61
C THR A 71 -5.38 -1.63 -13.20
N ILE A 72 -5.31 -1.50 -14.52
CA ILE A 72 -5.49 -0.26 -15.25
C ILE A 72 -6.71 -0.42 -16.14
N LEU A 73 -7.74 0.41 -15.93
CA LEU A 73 -8.98 0.38 -16.73
C LEU A 73 -9.59 -1.04 -16.86
N GLY A 74 -9.51 -1.85 -15.80
CA GLY A 74 -10.03 -3.23 -15.77
C GLY A 74 -9.09 -4.31 -16.31
N SER A 75 -7.90 -3.97 -16.79
CA SER A 75 -6.88 -4.94 -17.23
C SER A 75 -5.84 -5.19 -16.14
N HIS A 76 -5.53 -6.45 -15.86
CA HIS A 76 -4.58 -6.88 -14.82
C HIS A 76 -3.15 -7.07 -15.37
N TYR A 77 -2.15 -6.62 -14.61
CA TYR A 77 -0.72 -6.64 -14.90
C TYR A 77 0.09 -7.05 -13.67
#